data_AF-A0A1Y5TFK5-F1
#
_entry.id   AF-A0A1Y5TFK5-F1
#
_cell.length_a   1.000
_cell.length_b   1.000
_cell.length_c   1.000
_cell.angle_alpha   90.00
_cell.angle_beta   90.00
_cell.angle_gamma   90.00
#
_symmetry.space_group_name_H-M   'P 1'
#
loop_
_entity.id
_entity.type
_entity.pdbx_description
1 polymer ?
#
loop_
_entity_poly.entity_id
_entity_poly.type
_entity_poly.pdbx_seq_one_letter_code
_entity_poly.pdbx_strand_id
1 'polypeptide(L)'
;MRPLTDRYTVSPQIDPADVAAIAAAGYTTLINNRPCVEIPPSHQADVMEQAAKEAGLHYVVLPITHDTLGPDLAQAQRDIIDASNGPVFAYCASGTRCTIVWALGQAGDMAVDDIIATAQTQGYDLSMMRPHLSQLSGQ
;
A
#
# COMPACT_ATOMS: atom_id res chain seq x y z
N MET A 1 6.26 8.18 6.77
CA MET A 1 6.37 7.11 5.75
C MET A 1 7.12 5.92 6.34
N ARG A 2 6.82 4.70 5.90
CA ARG A 2 7.42 3.44 6.37
C ARG A 2 7.76 2.56 5.14
N PRO A 3 9.00 2.59 4.64
CA PRO A 3 9.37 1.82 3.45
C PRO A 3 9.42 0.33 3.77
N LEU A 4 8.63 -0.50 3.08
CA LEU A 4 8.71 -1.96 3.21
C LEU A 4 9.78 -2.53 2.27
N THR A 5 9.90 -1.96 1.06
CA THR A 5 10.96 -2.28 0.10
C THR A 5 11.44 -1.00 -0.57
N ASP A 6 12.53 -1.08 -1.34
CA ASP A 6 13.03 0.05 -2.15
C ASP A 6 11.99 0.57 -3.16
N ARG A 7 11.00 -0.26 -3.51
CA ARG A 7 9.95 0.07 -4.49
C ARG A 7 8.57 0.31 -3.87
N TYR A 8 8.38 0.05 -2.57
CA TYR A 8 7.06 0.14 -1.96
C TYR A 8 7.12 0.68 -0.53
N THR A 9 6.45 1.81 -0.33
CA THR A 9 6.35 2.52 0.94
C THR A 9 4.90 2.59 1.40
N VAL A 10 4.67 2.36 2.69
CA VAL A 10 3.35 2.51 3.31
C VAL A 10 3.29 3.71 4.25
N SER A 11 2.10 4.25 4.46
CA SER A 11 1.87 5.35 5.40
C SER A 11 0.47 5.30 6.03
N PRO A 12 0.30 5.88 7.24
CA PRO A 12 -0.99 6.40 7.68
C PRO A 12 -1.54 7.44 6.71
N GLN A 13 -2.76 7.91 7.00
CA GLN A 13 -3.42 8.94 6.20
C GLN A 13 -2.49 10.14 5.96
N ILE A 14 -2.40 10.56 4.69
CA ILE A 14 -1.65 11.75 4.26
C ILE A 14 -2.62 12.89 3.95
N ASP A 15 -2.13 14.12 4.03
CA ASP A 15 -2.86 15.32 3.60
C ASP A 15 -2.58 15.60 2.11
N PRO A 16 -3.53 16.17 1.34
CA PRO A 16 -3.27 16.64 -0.02
C PRO A 16 -2.01 17.54 -0.14
N ALA A 17 -1.71 18.34 0.88
CA ALA A 17 -0.53 19.21 0.88
C ALA A 17 0.81 18.43 0.92
N ASP A 18 0.81 17.21 1.43
CA ASP A 18 2.02 16.37 1.51
C ASP A 18 2.38 15.74 0.16
N VAL A 19 1.45 15.70 -0.78
CA VAL A 19 1.60 14.98 -2.05
C VAL A 19 2.75 15.52 -2.90
N ALA A 20 2.98 16.84 -2.89
CA ALA A 20 4.11 17.45 -3.58
C ALA A 20 5.46 17.01 -2.99
N ALA A 21 5.55 16.88 -1.66
CA ALA A 21 6.75 16.39 -0.99
C ALA A 21 7.00 14.90 -1.27
N ILE A 22 5.93 14.11 -1.41
CA ILE A 22 6.01 12.70 -1.82
C ILE A 22 6.58 12.60 -3.24
N ALA A 23 6.08 13.40 -4.19
CA ALA A 23 6.65 13.43 -5.55
C ALA A 23 8.12 13.86 -5.54
N ALA A 24 8.48 14.89 -4.76
CA ALA A 24 9.86 15.36 -4.63
C ALA A 24 10.81 14.31 -4.01
N ALA A 25 10.28 13.39 -3.21
CA ALA A 25 11.04 12.26 -2.67
C ALA A 25 11.30 11.14 -3.71
N GLY A 26 10.82 11.29 -4.95
CA GLY A 26 11.08 10.38 -6.06
C GLY A 26 10.03 9.28 -6.26
N TYR A 27 8.92 9.32 -5.52
CA TYR A 27 7.78 8.45 -5.78
C TYR A 27 7.12 8.81 -7.10
N THR A 28 6.54 7.80 -7.76
CA THR A 28 5.93 7.95 -9.09
C THR A 28 4.45 7.58 -9.11
N THR A 29 4.03 6.72 -8.18
CA THR A 29 2.65 6.24 -8.06
C THR A 29 2.18 6.37 -6.61
N LEU A 30 0.96 6.87 -6.45
CA LEU A 30 0.26 7.03 -5.18
C LEU A 30 -0.98 6.13 -5.16
N ILE A 31 -1.01 5.15 -4.24
CA ILE A 31 -2.13 4.22 -4.06
C ILE A 31 -2.95 4.62 -2.82
N ASN A 32 -4.24 4.87 -3.02
CA ASN A 32 -5.20 5.05 -1.96
C ASN A 32 -5.90 3.73 -1.63
N ASN A 33 -5.52 3.13 -0.51
CA ASN A 33 -6.13 1.92 -0.01
C ASN A 33 -7.28 2.15 0.99
N ARG A 34 -7.69 3.41 1.19
CA ARG A 34 -8.75 3.75 2.15
C ARG A 34 -10.10 3.89 1.43
N PRO A 35 -11.15 3.18 1.89
CA PRO A 35 -12.49 3.37 1.35
C PRO A 35 -13.04 4.75 1.70
N CYS A 36 -13.71 5.40 0.74
CA CYS A 36 -14.15 6.80 0.84
C CYS A 36 -15.15 7.09 1.97
N VAL A 37 -15.90 6.09 2.43
CA VAL A 37 -16.90 6.24 3.51
C VAL A 37 -16.30 6.62 4.86
N GLU A 38 -14.98 6.48 5.03
CA GLU A 38 -14.24 6.80 6.26
C GLU A 38 -13.59 8.20 6.24
N ILE A 39 -13.78 9.01 5.19
CA ILE A 39 -12.89 10.13 4.87
C ILE A 39 -13.64 11.48 4.77
N PRO A 40 -13.14 12.56 5.41
CA PRO A 40 -13.73 13.88 5.23
C PRO A 40 -13.61 14.37 3.78
N PRO A 41 -14.49 15.27 3.31
CA PRO A 41 -14.44 15.79 1.93
C PRO A 41 -13.07 16.31 1.50
N SER A 42 -12.29 16.89 2.42
CA SER A 42 -10.93 17.38 2.15
C SER A 42 -9.90 16.31 1.79
N HIS A 43 -10.20 15.04 1.99
CA HIS A 43 -9.28 13.91 1.77
C HIS A 43 -9.87 12.84 0.85
N GLN A 44 -11.04 13.12 0.24
CA GLN A 44 -11.67 12.20 -0.70
C GLN A 44 -10.78 11.96 -1.92
N ALA A 45 -11.10 10.88 -2.64
CA ALA A 45 -10.28 10.40 -3.73
C ALA A 45 -10.10 11.45 -4.84
N ASP A 46 -11.11 12.27 -5.10
CA ASP A 46 -11.06 13.38 -6.07
C ASP A 46 -10.04 14.47 -5.67
N VAL A 47 -10.03 14.88 -4.41
CA VAL A 47 -9.07 15.88 -3.89
C VAL A 47 -7.65 15.33 -3.94
N MET A 48 -7.47 14.09 -3.50
CA MET A 48 -6.17 13.42 -3.51
C MET A 48 -5.66 13.16 -4.93
N GLU A 49 -6.56 12.78 -5.85
CA GLU A 49 -6.26 12.59 -7.26
C GLU A 49 -5.80 13.90 -7.92
N GLN A 50 -6.48 15.01 -7.61
CA GLN A 50 -6.09 16.32 -8.13
C GLN A 50 -4.69 16.73 -7.64
N ALA A 51 -4.42 16.57 -6.34
CA ALA A 51 -3.10 16.85 -5.77
C ALA A 51 -2.00 15.96 -6.40
N ALA A 52 -2.30 14.68 -6.63
CA ALA A 52 -1.38 13.76 -7.29
C ALA A 52 -1.09 14.16 -8.75
N LYS A 53 -2.13 14.54 -9.51
CA LYS A 53 -1.98 15.03 -10.89
C LYS A 53 -1.13 16.28 -10.96
N GLU A 54 -1.35 17.24 -10.06
CA GLU A 54 -0.57 18.48 -9.97
C GLU A 54 0.90 18.22 -9.63
N ALA A 55 1.17 17.21 -8.81
CA ALA A 55 2.51 16.76 -8.46
C ALA A 55 3.16 15.83 -9.51
N GLY A 56 2.44 15.46 -10.59
CA GLY A 56 2.93 14.56 -11.63
C GLY A 56 2.97 13.08 -11.23
N LEU A 57 2.22 12.68 -10.19
CA LEU A 57 2.10 11.30 -9.73
C LEU A 57 0.97 10.57 -10.44
N HIS A 58 1.16 9.30 -10.73
CA HIS A 58 0.06 8.41 -11.08
C HIS A 58 -0.77 8.10 -9.84
N TYR A 59 -2.08 8.34 -9.87
CA TYR A 59 -2.96 8.09 -8.74
C TYR A 59 -3.84 6.85 -8.99
N VAL A 60 -3.89 5.95 -8.02
CA VAL A 60 -4.70 4.72 -8.09
C VAL A 60 -5.55 4.60 -6.83
N VAL A 61 -6.84 4.33 -7.02
CA VAL A 61 -7.79 4.05 -5.94
C VAL A 61 -8.00 2.55 -5.86
N LEU A 62 -7.51 1.93 -4.77
CA LEU A 62 -7.56 0.49 -4.55
C LEU A 62 -8.06 0.18 -3.12
N PRO A 63 -9.33 0.47 -2.82
CA PRO A 63 -9.85 0.48 -1.46
C PRO A 63 -9.83 -0.93 -0.83
N ILE A 64 -9.21 -1.03 0.35
CA ILE A 64 -9.18 -2.26 1.13
C ILE A 64 -10.33 -2.24 2.13
N THR A 65 -11.30 -3.13 1.92
CA THR A 65 -12.38 -3.44 2.86
C THR A 65 -12.22 -4.88 3.38
N HIS A 66 -13.04 -5.29 4.34
CA HIS A 66 -13.05 -6.68 4.79
C HIS A 66 -13.43 -7.64 3.66
N ASP A 67 -14.28 -7.21 2.72
CA ASP A 67 -14.75 -8.03 1.61
C ASP A 67 -13.73 -8.13 0.48
N THR A 68 -12.93 -7.08 0.25
CA THR A 68 -11.93 -7.07 -0.83
C THR A 68 -10.58 -7.61 -0.40
N LEU A 69 -10.34 -7.79 0.89
CA LEU A 69 -9.07 -8.28 1.40
C LEU A 69 -8.85 -9.75 1.02
N GLY A 70 -8.04 -9.98 -0.01
CA GLY A 70 -7.73 -11.31 -0.50
C GLY A 70 -6.66 -11.33 -1.60
N PRO A 71 -6.37 -12.52 -2.16
CA PRO A 71 -5.33 -12.73 -3.17
C PRO A 71 -5.51 -11.84 -4.42
N ASP A 72 -6.74 -11.68 -4.90
CA ASP A 72 -7.01 -10.88 -6.10
C ASP A 72 -6.63 -9.40 -5.93
N LEU A 73 -6.91 -8.83 -4.75
CA LEU A 73 -6.53 -7.45 -4.43
C LEU A 73 -5.02 -7.31 -4.24
N ALA A 74 -4.40 -8.33 -3.66
CA ALA A 74 -2.95 -8.39 -3.51
C ALA A 74 -2.24 -8.46 -4.86
N GLN A 75 -2.77 -9.27 -5.79
CA GLN A 75 -2.28 -9.33 -7.17
C GLN A 75 -2.48 -8.00 -7.88
N ALA A 76 -3.67 -7.39 -7.78
CA ALA A 76 -3.92 -6.08 -8.39
C ALA A 76 -2.95 -5.01 -7.88
N GLN A 77 -2.68 -4.97 -6.57
CA GLN A 77 -1.70 -4.04 -6.01
C GLN A 77 -0.29 -4.32 -6.52
N ARG A 78 0.07 -5.60 -6.65
CA ARG A 78 1.37 -6.00 -7.18
C ARG A 78 1.53 -5.58 -8.65
N ASP A 79 0.51 -5.80 -9.48
CA ASP A 79 0.52 -5.40 -10.88
C ASP A 79 0.74 -3.87 -11.02
N ILE A 80 0.15 -3.06 -10.12
CA ILE A 80 0.39 -1.62 -10.08
C ILE A 80 1.84 -1.30 -9.70
N ILE A 81 2.42 -2.02 -8.73
CA ILE A 81 3.82 -1.82 -8.31
C ILE A 81 4.78 -2.17 -9.45
N ASP A 82 4.53 -3.27 -10.15
CA ASP A 82 5.36 -3.78 -11.23
C ASP A 82 5.26 -2.91 -12.50
N ALA A 83 4.06 -2.39 -12.79
CA ALA A 83 3.83 -1.46 -13.90
C ALA A 83 4.32 -0.03 -13.62
N SER A 84 4.59 0.32 -12.36
CA SER A 84 5.07 1.66 -11.98
C SER A 84 6.51 1.90 -12.45
N ASN A 85 6.76 3.08 -13.02
CA ASN A 85 8.09 3.47 -13.52
C ASN A 85 9.12 3.74 -12.39
N GLY A 86 8.66 3.82 -11.14
CA GLY A 86 9.50 4.07 -9.97
C GLY A 86 8.84 3.57 -8.68
N PRO A 87 9.31 4.03 -7.51
CA PRO A 87 8.77 3.59 -6.24
C PRO A 87 7.33 4.07 -6.05
N VAL A 88 6.56 3.22 -5.36
CA VAL A 88 5.14 3.40 -5.08
C VAL A 88 4.94 3.80 -3.62
N PHE A 89 4.04 4.75 -3.40
CA PHE A 89 3.60 5.17 -2.09
C PHE A 89 2.14 4.76 -1.88
N ALA A 90 1.87 3.91 -0.89
CA ALA A 90 0.52 3.48 -0.55
C ALA A 90 0.10 3.99 0.83
N TYR A 91 -1.15 4.41 0.98
CA TYR A 91 -1.67 4.86 2.27
C TYR A 91 -3.06 4.32 2.58
N CYS A 92 -3.33 4.13 3.87
CA CYS A 92 -4.68 3.89 4.39
C CYS A 92 -4.87 4.69 5.69
N ALA A 93 -5.70 4.24 6.64
CA ALA A 93 -5.84 4.94 7.92
C ALA A 93 -4.55 4.91 8.77
N SER A 94 -3.95 3.73 8.95
CA SER A 94 -2.76 3.50 9.80
C SER A 94 -1.56 2.91 9.06
N GLY A 95 -1.71 2.63 7.76
CA GLY A 95 -0.77 1.84 6.94
C GLY A 95 -0.91 0.32 7.09
N THR A 96 -1.60 -0.19 8.13
CA THR A 96 -1.71 -1.64 8.39
C THR A 96 -2.34 -2.40 7.23
N ARG A 97 -3.43 -1.89 6.63
CA ARG A 97 -4.10 -2.55 5.49
C ARG A 97 -3.16 -2.67 4.28
N CYS A 98 -2.38 -1.61 4.01
CA CYS A 98 -1.40 -1.59 2.92
C CYS A 98 -0.30 -2.65 3.15
N THR A 99 0.17 -2.80 4.39
CA THR A 99 1.17 -3.80 4.77
C THR A 99 0.62 -5.22 4.64
N ILE A 100 -0.63 -5.44 5.05
CA ILE A 100 -1.31 -6.75 4.92
C ILE A 100 -1.42 -7.15 3.44
N VAL A 101 -1.94 -6.26 2.59
CA VAL A 101 -2.11 -6.57 1.14
C VAL A 101 -0.76 -6.78 0.46
N TRP A 102 0.26 -6.01 0.84
CA TRP A 102 1.63 -6.28 0.40
C TRP A 102 2.10 -7.68 0.81
N ALA A 103 1.93 -8.06 2.09
CA ALA A 103 2.35 -9.36 2.60
C ALA A 103 1.65 -10.52 1.87
N LEU A 104 0.35 -10.37 1.60
CA LEU A 104 -0.42 -11.34 0.81
C LEU A 104 0.12 -11.46 -0.62
N GLY A 105 0.54 -10.35 -1.23
CA GLY A 105 1.07 -10.33 -2.60
C GLY A 105 2.51 -10.86 -2.73
N GLN A 106 3.24 -10.97 -1.62
CA GLN A 106 4.57 -11.59 -1.57
C GLN A 106 4.54 -13.09 -1.22
N ALA A 107 3.41 -13.59 -0.71
CA ALA A 107 3.28 -15.00 -0.36
C ALA A 107 3.45 -15.88 -1.62
N GLY A 108 4.38 -16.83 -1.57
CA GLY A 108 4.79 -17.66 -2.71
C GLY A 108 6.11 -17.22 -3.38
N ASP A 109 6.45 -15.93 -3.33
CA ASP A 109 7.70 -15.41 -3.90
C ASP A 109 8.76 -15.05 -2.86
N MET A 110 8.32 -14.69 -1.65
CA MET A 110 9.19 -14.39 -0.52
C MET A 110 8.91 -15.37 0.62
N ALA A 111 9.96 -15.76 1.36
CA ALA A 111 9.78 -16.62 2.53
C ALA A 111 8.88 -15.92 3.56
N VAL A 112 7.94 -16.67 4.15
CA VAL A 112 6.99 -16.13 5.13
C VAL A 112 7.69 -15.44 6.31
N ASP A 113 8.84 -15.95 6.72
CA ASP A 113 9.68 -15.34 7.75
C ASP A 113 10.17 -13.95 7.34
N ASP A 114 10.63 -13.79 6.11
CA ASP A 114 11.14 -12.52 5.60
C ASP A 114 10.01 -11.49 5.39
N ILE A 115 8.81 -11.94 4.98
CA ILE A 115 7.62 -11.08 4.86
C ILE A 115 7.28 -10.48 6.24
N ILE A 116 7.21 -11.34 7.27
CA ILE A 116 6.88 -10.91 8.64
C ILE A 116 7.99 -10.01 9.19
N ALA A 117 9.26 -10.37 9.00
CA ALA A 117 10.40 -9.58 9.45
C ALA A 117 10.40 -8.19 8.80
N THR A 118 10.20 -8.10 7.49
CA THR A 118 10.09 -6.84 6.75
C THR A 118 9.01 -5.94 7.34
N ALA A 119 7.81 -6.45 7.56
CA ALA A 119 6.72 -5.69 8.16
C ALA A 119 7.07 -5.23 9.60
N GLN A 120 7.69 -6.11 10.39
CA GLN A 120 8.09 -5.82 11.77
C GLN A 120 9.16 -4.72 11.85
N THR A 121 10.11 -4.66 10.92
CA THR A 121 11.11 -3.56 10.89
C THR A 121 10.47 -2.19 10.75
N GLN A 122 9.29 -2.13 10.15
CA GLN A 122 8.48 -0.91 10.00
C GLN A 122 7.43 -0.74 11.09
N GLY A 123 7.48 -1.55 12.16
CA GLY A 123 6.56 -1.47 13.29
C GLY A 123 5.15 -1.99 12.99
N TYR A 124 5.02 -2.94 12.07
CA TYR A 124 3.78 -3.68 11.81
C TYR A 124 3.97 -5.15 12.20
N ASP A 125 3.24 -5.61 13.22
CA ASP A 125 3.28 -7.01 13.62
C ASP A 125 2.29 -7.85 12.82
N LEU A 126 2.81 -8.70 11.94
CA LEU A 126 2.04 -9.67 11.16
C LEU A 126 2.21 -11.12 11.65
N SER A 127 2.75 -11.34 12.87
CA SER A 127 3.03 -12.68 13.38
C SER A 127 1.79 -13.60 13.36
N MET A 128 0.61 -13.04 13.68
CA MET A 128 -0.67 -13.76 13.68
C MET A 128 -1.13 -14.20 12.28
N MET A 129 -0.57 -13.62 11.21
CA MET A 129 -0.90 -13.97 9.84
C MET A 129 -0.08 -15.13 9.29
N ARG A 130 0.96 -15.59 10.01
CA ARG A 130 1.85 -16.66 9.56
C ARG A 130 1.12 -17.89 9.00
N PRO A 131 0.11 -18.47 9.67
CA PRO A 131 -0.57 -19.66 9.14
C PRO A 131 -1.21 -19.40 7.77
N HIS A 132 -1.78 -18.21 7.57
CA HIS A 132 -2.41 -17.82 6.32
C HIS A 132 -1.39 -17.57 5.21
N LEU A 133 -0.30 -16.85 5.51
CA LEU A 133 0.80 -16.62 4.56
C LEU A 133 1.48 -17.93 4.13
N SER A 134 1.65 -18.87 5.07
CA SER A 134 2.19 -20.20 4.76
C SER A 134 1.25 -21.02 3.89
N GLN A 135 -0.06 -20.94 4.12
CA GLN A 135 -1.05 -21.61 3.25
C GLN A 135 -1.03 -21.04 1.83
N LEU A 136 -0.86 -19.73 1.68
CA LEU A 136 -0.74 -19.08 0.36
C LEU A 136 0.58 -19.41 -0.35
N SER A 137 1.68 -19.55 0.40
CA SER A 137 3.01 -19.86 -0.17
C SER A 137 3.22 -21.33 -0.55
N GLY A 138 2.35 -22.22 -0.06
CA GLY A 138 2.42 -23.67 -0.33
C GLY A 138 1.45 -24.17 -1.41
N GLN A 139 0.74 -23.26 -2.08
CA GLN A 139 -0.05 -23.53 -3.29
C GLN A 139 0.83 -23.32 -4.52
#